data_AF-A0A8S2W3L4-F1
#
_entry.id   AF-A0A8S2W3L4-F1
#
_cell.length_a   1.000
_cell.length_b   1.000
_cell.length_c   1.000
_cell.angle_alpha   90.00
_cell.angle_beta   90.00
_cell.angle_gamma   90.00
#
_symmetry.space_group_name_H-M   'P 1'
#
loop_
_entity.id
_entity.type
_entity.pdbx_description
1 polymer ?
#
loop_
_entity_poly.entity_id
_entity_poly.type
_entity_poly.pdbx_seq_one_letter_code
_entity_poly.pdbx_strand_id
1 'polypeptide(L)' 'FGFVTFTDPHAIDEFMKQRPHTLDGRQIDPKRAMPREEANNEEVHLTVKKIFIGGIRDGLNDEALRAY' A
#
# COMPACT_ATOMS: atom_id res chain seq x y z
N PHE A 1 -7.75 10.87 -11.50
CA PHE A 1 -6.70 10.03 -10.88
C PHE A 1 -5.49 10.06 -11.80
N GLY A 2 -4.30 9.76 -11.28
CA GLY A 2 -3.07 9.79 -12.06
C GLY A 2 -1.99 8.98 -11.35
N PHE A 3 -0.89 8.75 -12.05
CA PHE A 3 0.26 8.02 -11.52
C PHE A 3 1.48 8.92 -11.52
N VAL A 4 2.29 8.81 -10.46
CA VAL A 4 3.58 9.47 -10.34
C VAL A 4 4.61 8.38 -10.13
N THR A 5 5.68 8.40 -10.93
CA THR A 5 6.81 7.49 -10.79
C THR A 5 7.94 8.27 -10.14
N PHE A 6 8.32 7.87 -8.93
CA PHE A 6 9.49 8.42 -8.26
C PHE A 6 10.75 7.76 -8.83
N THR A 7 11.84 8.52 -8.88
CA THR A 7 13.16 7.99 -9.27
C THR A 7 13.75 7.10 -8.19
N ASP A 8 13.53 7.47 -6.92
CA ASP A 8 14.04 6.76 -5.77
C ASP A 8 12.89 6.03 -5.02
N PRO A 9 13.07 4.74 -4.67
CA PRO A 9 12.05 3.98 -3.97
C PRO A 9 11.82 4.46 -2.53
N HIS A 10 12.84 4.96 -1.83
CA HIS A 10 12.69 5.46 -0.46
C HIS A 10 11.90 6.77 -0.41
N ALA A 11 11.99 7.59 -1.47
CA ALA A 11 11.19 8.80 -1.59
C ALA A 11 9.67 8.51 -1.54
N ILE A 12 9.23 7.35 -2.03
CA ILE A 12 7.82 6.93 -1.95
C ILE A 12 7.41 6.73 -0.49
N ASP A 13 8.23 6.04 0.31
CA ASP A 13 7.91 5.75 1.70
C ASP A 13 7.83 7.02 2.54
N GLU A 14 8.78 7.94 2.36
CA GLU A 14 8.77 9.25 3.03
C GLU A 14 7.56 10.08 2.60
N PHE A 15 7.25 10.13 1.31
CA PHE A 15 6.05 10.80 0.81
C PHE A 15 4.77 10.21 1.41
N MET A 16 4.67 8.88 1.50
CA MET A 16 3.50 8.21 2.07
C MET A 16 3.33 8.45 3.58
N LYS A 17 4.41 8.73 4.32
CA LYS A 17 4.37 9.11 5.74
C LYS A 17 3.87 10.55 5.96
N GLN A 18 4.10 11.45 5.00
CA GLN A 18 3.73 12.86 5.08
C GLN A 18 2.23 13.15 4.82
N ARG A 19 1.36 12.12 4.83
CA ARG A 19 -0.09 12.32 4.72
C ARG A 19 -0.61 13.16 5.90
N PRO A 20 -1.63 14.02 5.72
CA PRO A 20 -2.45 14.20 4.51
C PRO A 20 -1.80 15.11 3.45
N HIS A 21 -2.07 14.81 2.17
CA HIS A 21 -1.56 15.58 1.04
C HIS A 21 -2.66 16.45 0.43
N THR A 22 -2.31 17.68 0.04
CA THR A 22 -3.21 18.62 -0.62
C THR A 22 -2.56 19.08 -1.93
N LEU A 23 -3.30 18.95 -3.03
CA LEU A 23 -2.91 19.41 -4.37
C LEU A 23 -4.00 20.35 -4.89
N ASP A 24 -3.63 21.57 -5.29
CA ASP A 24 -4.55 22.60 -5.80
C ASP A 24 -5.76 22.86 -4.88
N GLY A 25 -5.52 22.87 -3.55
CA GLY A 25 -6.57 23.07 -2.55
C GLY A 25 -7.49 21.85 -2.34
N ARG A 26 -7.24 20.73 -3.03
CA ARG A 26 -7.97 19.48 -2.87
C ARG A 26 -7.13 18.45 -2.12
N GLN A 27 -7.71 17.85 -1.08
CA GLN A 27 -7.08 16.73 -0.40
C GLN A 27 -7.04 15.51 -1.34
N ILE A 28 -5.85 14.93 -1.49
CA ILE A 28 -5.61 13.74 -2.31
C ILE A 28 -5.29 12.54 -1.42
N ASP A 29 -5.67 11.35 -1.88
CA ASP A 29 -5.36 10.08 -1.22
C ASP A 29 -4.37 9.28 -2.07
N PRO A 30 -3.05 9.46 -1.86
CA PRO A 30 -2.06 8.68 -2.59
C PRO A 30 -2.08 7.22 -2.12
N LYS A 31 -2.07 6.32 -3.11
CA LYS A 31 -1.99 4.86 -2.91
C LYS A 31 -0.81 4.32 -3.71
N ARG A 32 -0.23 3.20 -3.25
CA ARG A 32 0.78 2.50 -4.03
C ARG A 32 0.13 1.98 -5.31
N ALA A 33 0.80 2.18 -6.44
CA ALA A 33 0.30 1.70 -7.73
C ALA A 33 0.28 0.17 -7.74
N MET A 34 -0.80 -0.41 -8.27
CA MET A 34 -0.93 -1.85 -8.43
C MET A 34 -0.89 -2.24 -9.90
N PRO A 35 -0.34 -3.42 -10.23
CA PRO A 35 -0.24 -3.89 -11.59
C PRO A 35 -1.62 -4.05 -12.22
N ARG A 36 -1.69 -3.85 -13.54
CA ARG A 36 -2.96 -3.76 -14.27
C ARG A 36 -3.78 -5.06 -14.24
N GLU A 37 -3.12 -6.20 -14.14
CA GLU A 37 -3.78 -7.51 -14.04
C GLU A 37 -4.63 -7.60 -12.77
N GLU A 38 -4.13 -7.08 -11.66
CA GLU A 38 -4.83 -7.03 -10.37
C GLU A 38 -5.81 -5.85 -10.27
N ALA A 39 -5.61 -4.80 -11.08
CA ALA A 39 -6.48 -3.62 -11.10
C ALA A 39 -7.91 -3.89 -11.61
N ASN A 40 -8.15 -5.00 -12.32
CA ASN A 40 -9.52 -5.37 -12.72
C ASN A 40 -10.35 -5.90 -11.53
N ASN A 41 -9.72 -6.20 -10.40
CA ASN A 41 -10.43 -6.59 -9.20
C ASN A 41 -10.73 -5.34 -8.35
N GLU A 42 -12.00 -4.95 -8.26
CA GLU A 42 -12.41 -3.78 -7.46
C GLU A 42 -12.04 -3.92 -5.98
N GLU A 43 -11.98 -5.16 -5.47
CA GLU A 43 -11.62 -5.47 -4.09
C GLU A 43 -10.17 -5.07 -3.77
N VAL A 44 -9.30 -5.11 -4.79
CA VAL A 44 -7.88 -4.74 -4.68
C VAL A 44 -7.71 -3.22 -4.51
N HIS A 45 -8.67 -2.39 -4.96
CA HIS A 45 -8.60 -0.93 -4.77
C HIS A 45 -9.05 -0.46 -3.37
N LEU A 46 -9.58 -1.36 -2.54
CA LEU A 46 -10.02 -1.04 -1.19
C LEU A 46 -8.81 -0.76 -0.29
N THR A 47 -8.88 0.36 0.46
CA THR A 47 -7.86 0.65 1.47
C THR A 47 -8.12 -0.21 2.70
N VAL A 48 -7.41 -1.33 2.82
CA VAL A 48 -7.48 -2.22 3.99
C VAL A 48 -6.27 -2.03 4.89
N LYS A 49 -6.47 -2.10 6.21
CA LYS A 49 -5.39 -2.10 7.23
C LYS A 49 -4.96 -3.50 7.65
N LYS A 50 -5.59 -4.52 7.09
CA LYS A 50 -5.39 -5.93 7.43
C LYS A 50 -5.10 -6.71 6.17
N ILE A 51 -4.17 -7.64 6.26
CA ILE A 51 -3.83 -8.59 5.20
C ILE A 51 -4.22 -9.99 5.64
N PHE A 52 -4.60 -10.83 4.67
CA PHE A 52 -4.81 -12.26 4.90
C PHE A 52 -3.53 -13.01 4.51
N ILE A 53 -3.04 -13.87 5.41
CA ILE A 53 -1.83 -14.66 5.19
C ILE A 53 -2.26 -16.14 5.26
N GLY A 54 -2.43 -16.76 4.09
CA GLY A 54 -2.75 -18.18 3.98
C GLY A 54 -1.50 -19.06 3.90
N GLY A 55 -1.62 -20.34 4.28
CA GLY A 55 -0.54 -21.32 4.14
C GLY A 55 0.58 -21.23 5.17
N ILE A 56 0.34 -20.56 6.31
CA ILE A 56 1.27 -20.56 7.44
C ILE A 56 1.32 -21.96 8.08
N ARG A 57 2.51 -22.42 8.48
CA ARG A 57 2.68 -23.66 9.24
C ARG A 57 2.09 -23.48 10.64
N ASP A 58 1.49 -24.53 11.21
CA ASP A 58 0.84 -24.55 12.53
C ASP A 58 1.72 -24.11 13.73
N GLY A 59 3.02 -23.83 13.53
CA GLY A 59 3.94 -23.34 14.56
C GLY A 59 4.41 -21.91 14.40
N LEU A 60 3.95 -21.17 13.38
CA LEU A 60 4.34 -19.77 13.17
C LEU A 60 3.60 -18.88 14.17
N ASN A 61 4.34 -18.25 15.09
CA ASN A 61 3.79 -17.36 16.11
C ASN A 61 3.74 -15.90 15.62
N ASP A 62 2.92 -15.07 16.28
CA ASP A 62 2.76 -13.65 15.96
C ASP A 62 4.10 -12.88 16.00
N GLU A 63 5.02 -13.28 16.88
CA GLU A 63 6.35 -12.67 16.96
C GLU A 63 7.18 -12.91 15.69
N ALA A 64 7.19 -14.13 15.15
CA ALA A 64 7.86 -14.42 13.88
C ALA A 64 7.21 -13.69 12.70
N LEU A 65 5.89 -13.53 12.72
CA LEU A 65 5.15 -12.77 11.70
C LEU A 65 5.46 -11.27 11.73
N ARG A 66 5.71 -10.69 12.91
CA ARG A 66 6.08 -9.27 13.06
C ARG A 66 7.54 -8.98 12.73
N ALA A 67 8.41 -9.98 12.83
CA ALA A 67 9.83 -9.86 12.55
C ALA A 67 10.18 -9.99 11.06
N TYR A 68 9.26 -10.50 10.24
CA TYR A 68 9.40 -10.62 8.79
C TYR A 68 9.03 -9.31 8.08
#